data_AF-A0A2H0V7Z4-F1
#
_entry.id   AF-A0A2H0V7Z4-F1
#
_cell.length_a   1.000
_cell.length_b   1.000
_cell.length_c   1.000
_cell.angle_alpha   90.00
_cell.angle_beta   90.00
_cell.angle_gamma   90.00
#
_symmetry.space_group_name_H-M   'P 1'
#
loop_
_entity.id
_entity.type
_entity.pdbx_description
1 polymer ?
#
loop_
_entity_poly.entity_id
_entity_poly.type
_entity_poly.pdbx_seq_one_letter_code
_entity_poly.pdbx_strand_id
1 'polypeptide(L)'
;NELSVQTEKHGAIFDYQKIINELKYRLAYLNNKDIVISLKTDYPTAYAENVKPTLAEAKIILAKAPYSLIIPQTSLKNPGKKIDIQKNDLAKLLGAEQDEQINNKFKAGLKKDETSAYLNDNLSELTNVEPTEAKFEIENGKVTEFSASKKGQTLNIASTVAALEDIIQLAENSTATTSVQIVIDELASEITNETVNDLGIKELIGSGHSNFAGSPANRRHNIRVGADAVNGTLIKPGEEFSLLKTLGKIDASTGYLPELVIKGNKTIPEYGGGLCQIGTTVFRGSTESGLL
;
A
#
# COMPACT_ATOMS: atom_id res chain seq x y z
N ASN A 1 16.98 21.96 14.54
CA ASN A 1 15.64 22.04 13.94
C ASN A 1 15.15 23.47 13.92
N GLU A 2 15.82 24.31 13.15
CA GLU A 2 15.36 25.67 12.88
C GLU A 2 14.65 25.64 11.52
N LEU A 3 13.43 26.16 11.48
CA LEU A 3 12.74 26.40 10.22
C LEU A 3 13.41 27.59 9.54
N SER A 4 13.70 27.45 8.25
CA SER A 4 14.35 28.48 7.44
C SER A 4 13.66 28.60 6.09
N VAL A 5 13.49 29.83 5.61
CA VAL A 5 13.05 30.09 4.24
C VAL A 5 14.24 29.95 3.32
N GLN A 6 14.12 29.10 2.30
CA GLN A 6 15.12 28.97 1.26
C GLN A 6 14.92 30.08 0.21
N THR A 7 16.02 30.60 -0.33
CA THR A 7 15.97 31.54 -1.45
C THR A 7 15.53 30.82 -2.71
N GLU A 8 14.71 31.50 -3.49
CA GLU A 8 14.25 31.02 -4.78
C GLU A 8 15.42 30.72 -5.74
N LYS A 9 15.20 29.74 -6.62
CA LYS A 9 16.16 29.38 -7.68
C LYS A 9 15.44 29.43 -9.00
N HIS A 10 16.08 30.04 -9.99
CA HIS A 10 15.57 30.05 -11.35
C HIS A 10 15.79 28.69 -11.99
N GLY A 11 14.76 28.16 -12.64
CA GLY A 11 14.85 26.98 -13.48
C GLY A 11 15.23 27.35 -14.91
N ALA A 12 15.45 26.32 -15.72
CA ALA A 12 15.57 26.45 -17.15
C ALA A 12 14.70 25.38 -17.80
N ILE A 13 13.79 25.79 -18.68
CA ILE A 13 12.93 24.89 -19.44
C ILE A 13 13.16 25.09 -20.93
N PHE A 14 12.83 24.08 -21.73
CA PHE A 14 12.91 24.21 -23.18
C PHE A 14 11.93 25.28 -23.68
N ASP A 15 12.43 26.17 -24.53
CA ASP A 15 11.59 27.09 -25.29
C ASP A 15 11.00 26.33 -26.48
N TYR A 16 9.98 25.52 -26.19
CA TYR A 16 9.29 24.69 -27.18
C TYR A 16 8.76 25.50 -28.35
N GLN A 17 8.29 26.73 -28.13
CA GLN A 17 7.79 27.57 -29.23
C GLN A 17 8.91 27.90 -30.21
N LYS A 18 10.07 28.33 -29.72
CA LYS A 18 11.22 28.64 -30.57
C LYS A 18 11.76 27.40 -31.28
N ILE A 19 11.87 26.27 -30.57
CA ILE A 19 12.29 24.99 -31.14
C ILE A 19 11.33 24.53 -32.25
N ILE A 20 10.02 24.58 -32.00
CA ILE A 20 9.00 24.18 -32.98
C ILE A 20 9.00 25.11 -34.20
N ASN A 21 9.15 26.42 -33.99
CA ASN A 21 9.21 27.39 -35.09
C ASN A 21 10.45 27.15 -35.97
N GLU A 22 11.60 26.86 -35.35
CA GLU A 22 12.83 26.57 -36.07
C GLU A 22 12.76 25.22 -36.80
N LEU A 23 12.17 24.20 -36.20
CA LEU A 23 11.87 22.92 -36.86
C LEU A 23 10.97 23.13 -38.09
N LYS A 24 9.87 23.87 -37.95
CA LYS A 24 8.94 24.18 -39.05
C LYS A 24 9.63 24.93 -40.18
N TYR A 25 10.42 25.94 -39.85
CA TYR A 25 11.20 26.70 -40.84
C TYR A 25 12.15 25.77 -41.60
N ARG A 26 12.91 24.92 -40.90
CA ARG A 26 13.89 24.03 -41.54
C ARG A 26 13.24 22.96 -42.40
N LEU A 27 12.10 22.40 -41.97
CA LEU A 27 11.30 21.48 -42.77
C LEU A 27 10.78 22.15 -44.05
N ALA A 28 10.31 23.40 -43.96
CA ALA A 28 9.81 24.14 -45.12
C ALA A 28 10.90 24.42 -46.18
N TYR A 29 12.17 24.52 -45.77
CA TYR A 29 13.30 24.79 -46.66
C TYR A 29 14.24 23.58 -46.84
N LEU A 30 13.81 22.37 -46.43
CA LEU A 30 14.59 21.12 -46.52
C LEU A 30 16.03 21.25 -45.96
N ASN A 31 16.20 22.06 -44.92
CA ASN A 31 17.49 22.31 -44.29
C ASN A 31 17.75 21.26 -43.20
N ASN A 32 18.77 20.42 -43.41
CA ASN A 32 19.13 19.29 -42.54
C ASN A 32 20.12 19.64 -41.42
N LYS A 33 20.40 20.92 -41.16
CA LYS A 33 21.25 21.32 -40.03
C LYS A 33 20.59 20.97 -38.69
N ASP A 34 21.41 20.87 -37.63
CA ASP A 34 20.97 20.61 -36.26
C ASP A 34 20.11 21.73 -35.68
N ILE A 35 18.98 21.39 -35.06
CA ILE A 35 18.11 22.34 -34.37
C ILE A 35 18.73 22.68 -33.03
N VAL A 36 19.01 23.97 -32.82
CA VAL A 36 19.57 24.45 -31.56
C VAL A 36 18.46 24.45 -30.51
N ILE A 37 18.64 23.65 -29.45
CA ILE A 37 17.73 23.64 -28.32
C ILE A 37 17.90 24.95 -27.55
N SER A 38 16.90 25.82 -27.63
CA SER A 38 16.86 27.05 -26.83
C SER A 38 16.19 26.79 -25.49
N LEU A 39 16.80 27.29 -24.42
CA LEU A 39 16.21 27.32 -23.08
C LEU A 39 15.60 28.71 -22.83
N LYS A 40 14.49 28.73 -22.10
CA LYS A 40 13.95 29.94 -21.48
C LYS A 40 14.05 29.81 -19.97
N THR A 41 14.29 30.93 -19.30
CA THR A 41 14.30 30.99 -17.83
C THR A 41 12.92 30.62 -17.32
N ASP A 42 12.87 29.70 -16.38
CA ASP A 42 11.67 29.36 -15.64
C ASP A 42 11.71 30.09 -14.30
N TYR A 43 10.80 31.03 -14.11
CA TYR A 43 10.78 31.87 -12.93
C TYR A 43 10.09 31.14 -11.78
N PRO A 44 10.61 31.27 -10.56
CA PRO A 44 10.02 30.63 -9.39
C PRO A 44 8.60 31.15 -9.14
N THR A 45 7.71 30.24 -8.78
CA THR A 45 6.33 30.55 -8.40
C THR A 45 6.20 31.12 -6.99
N ALA A 46 7.22 30.90 -6.16
CA ALA A 46 7.31 31.40 -4.79
C ALA A 46 8.65 32.11 -4.57
N TYR A 47 8.60 33.37 -4.12
CA TYR A 47 9.78 34.14 -3.75
C TYR A 47 9.93 34.15 -2.23
N ALA A 48 11.18 34.16 -1.74
CA ALA A 48 11.46 34.14 -0.30
C ALA A 48 10.80 35.31 0.45
N GLU A 49 10.64 36.46 -0.20
CA GLU A 49 9.91 37.61 0.35
C GLU A 49 8.46 37.28 0.72
N ASN A 50 7.75 36.56 -0.15
CA ASN A 50 6.34 36.23 0.06
C ASN A 50 6.15 35.08 1.05
N VAL A 51 7.17 34.24 1.23
CA VAL A 51 7.15 33.09 2.14
C VAL A 51 7.63 33.46 3.54
N LYS A 52 8.50 34.45 3.71
CA LYS A 52 9.00 34.89 5.04
C LYS A 52 7.93 35.07 6.13
N PRO A 53 6.74 35.63 5.86
CA PRO A 53 5.69 35.77 6.87
C PRO A 53 5.22 34.43 7.46
N THR A 54 5.21 33.35 6.68
CA THR A 54 4.74 32.02 7.12
C THR A 54 5.64 31.38 8.16
N LEU A 55 6.86 31.88 8.34
CA LEU A 55 7.80 31.34 9.33
C LEU A 55 7.29 31.53 10.77
N ALA A 56 6.56 32.62 11.04
CA ALA A 56 5.95 32.84 12.35
C ALA A 56 4.83 31.83 12.62
N GLU A 57 3.95 31.63 11.62
CA GLU A 57 2.86 30.66 11.65
C GLU A 57 3.40 29.23 11.86
N ALA A 58 4.41 28.84 11.07
CA ALA A 58 5.03 27.52 11.16
C ALA A 58 5.69 27.26 12.53
N LYS A 59 6.25 28.29 13.17
CA LYS A 59 6.79 28.18 14.54
C LYS A 59 5.68 27.96 15.58
N ILE A 60 4.53 28.60 15.43
CA ILE A 60 3.37 28.41 16.33
C ILE A 60 2.85 26.98 16.21
N ILE A 61 2.68 26.49 14.98
CA ILE A 61 2.27 25.11 14.70
C ILE A 61 3.27 24.12 15.32
N LEU A 62 4.56 24.33 15.08
CA LEU A 62 5.62 23.46 15.60
C LEU A 62 5.69 23.46 17.14
N ALA A 63 5.32 24.56 17.81
CA ALA A 63 5.29 24.67 19.26
C ALA A 63 4.16 23.86 19.90
N LYS A 64 3.09 23.54 19.14
CA LYS A 64 1.95 22.75 19.60
C LYS A 64 2.15 21.24 19.45
N ALA A 65 3.26 20.80 18.87
CA ALA A 65 3.63 19.39 18.82
C ALA A 65 3.72 18.79 20.25
N PRO A 66 3.34 17.52 20.44
CA PRO A 66 3.01 16.54 19.40
C PRO A 66 1.58 16.67 18.86
N TYR A 67 1.43 16.30 17.57
CA TYR A 67 0.12 16.09 16.95
C TYR A 67 -0.20 14.60 16.95
N SER A 68 -1.43 14.26 17.29
CA SER A 68 -1.86 12.90 17.56
C SER A 68 -2.74 12.35 16.46
N LEU A 69 -2.27 11.34 15.76
CA LEU A 69 -3.02 10.54 14.80
C LEU A 69 -3.73 9.42 15.56
N ILE A 70 -5.06 9.37 15.50
CA ILE A 70 -5.87 8.38 16.20
C ILE A 70 -6.49 7.43 15.17
N ILE A 71 -6.20 6.13 15.31
CA ILE A 71 -6.86 5.10 14.53
C ILE A 71 -8.34 5.01 14.97
N PRO A 72 -9.32 5.11 14.04
CA PRO A 72 -10.74 5.01 14.38
C PRO A 72 -11.06 3.73 15.17
N GLN A 73 -12.04 3.83 16.07
CA GLN A 73 -12.54 2.65 16.81
C GLN A 73 -13.17 1.60 15.89
N THR A 74 -13.61 2.02 14.70
CA THR A 74 -14.16 1.16 13.65
C THR A 74 -13.09 0.40 12.87
N SER A 75 -11.79 0.67 13.08
CA SER A 75 -10.72 0.01 12.35
C SER A 75 -10.56 -1.46 12.74
N LEU A 76 -10.34 -2.33 11.75
CA LEU A 76 -10.11 -3.76 11.94
C LEU A 76 -8.79 -4.08 12.68
N LYS A 77 -7.84 -3.14 12.69
CA LYS A 77 -6.49 -3.31 13.24
C LYS A 77 -6.13 -2.11 14.11
N ASN A 78 -5.67 -2.38 15.33
CA ASN A 78 -5.24 -1.37 16.31
C ASN A 78 -6.29 -0.26 16.60
N PRO A 79 -7.58 -0.58 16.83
CA PRO A 79 -8.62 0.44 17.07
C PRO A 79 -8.28 1.33 18.28
N GLY A 80 -8.43 2.64 18.11
CA GLY A 80 -8.15 3.62 19.15
C GLY A 80 -6.66 3.87 19.44
N LYS A 81 -5.75 3.19 18.74
CA LYS A 81 -4.31 3.41 18.92
C LYS A 81 -3.96 4.82 18.51
N LYS A 82 -3.13 5.45 19.35
CA LYS A 82 -2.63 6.81 19.18
C LYS A 82 -1.18 6.78 18.69
N ILE A 83 -0.88 7.55 17.65
CA ILE A 83 0.45 7.75 17.10
C ILE A 83 0.77 9.25 17.16
N ASP A 84 1.84 9.63 17.84
CA ASP A 84 2.20 11.04 18.01
C ASP A 84 3.29 11.45 17.02
N ILE A 85 2.97 12.40 16.14
CA ILE A 85 3.92 13.11 15.29
C ILE A 85 4.74 14.04 16.17
N GLN A 86 6.00 13.68 16.37
CA GLN A 86 6.92 14.45 17.20
C GLN A 86 7.32 15.75 16.50
N LYS A 87 7.78 16.71 17.29
CA LYS A 87 8.25 18.02 16.80
C LYS A 87 9.28 17.88 15.67
N ASN A 88 10.20 16.92 15.77
CA ASN A 88 11.25 16.73 14.78
C ASN A 88 10.73 16.27 13.43
N ASP A 89 9.69 15.44 13.42
CA ASP A 89 9.09 14.95 12.19
C ASP A 89 8.14 15.99 11.62
N LEU A 90 7.32 16.63 12.46
CA LEU A 90 6.49 17.76 12.03
C LEU A 90 7.32 18.87 11.36
N ALA A 91 8.51 19.19 11.89
CA ALA A 91 9.40 20.18 11.27
C ALA A 91 9.83 19.81 9.83
N LYS A 92 9.88 18.53 9.47
CA LYS A 92 10.19 18.08 8.11
C LYS A 92 8.98 18.18 7.19
N LEU A 93 7.80 17.96 7.75
CA LEU A 93 6.51 17.96 7.04
C LEU A 93 5.98 19.36 6.77
N LEU A 94 6.33 20.35 7.59
CA LEU A 94 5.90 21.74 7.39
C LEU A 94 6.56 22.39 6.18
N GLY A 95 5.76 23.13 5.41
CA GLY A 95 6.14 23.90 4.24
C GLY A 95 5.30 25.17 4.12
N ALA A 96 5.48 25.87 3.00
CA ALA A 96 4.65 27.00 2.63
C ALA A 96 3.68 26.56 1.53
N GLU A 97 2.39 26.75 1.76
CA GLU A 97 1.35 26.51 0.77
C GLU A 97 0.84 27.86 0.24
N GLN A 98 0.57 27.93 -1.06
CA GLN A 98 -0.03 29.12 -1.65
C GLN A 98 -1.49 29.23 -1.21
N ASP A 99 -1.92 30.43 -0.80
CA ASP A 99 -3.31 30.71 -0.47
C ASP A 99 -4.14 30.74 -1.77
N GLU A 100 -5.11 29.83 -1.89
CA GLU A 100 -5.97 29.73 -3.07
C GLU A 100 -6.87 30.96 -3.26
N GLN A 101 -7.13 31.73 -2.21
CA GLN A 101 -8.02 32.88 -2.25
C GLN A 101 -7.30 34.20 -2.56
N ILE A 102 -5.99 34.28 -2.29
CA ILE A 102 -5.21 35.52 -2.45
C ILE A 102 -3.94 35.23 -3.23
N ASN A 103 -3.89 35.75 -4.47
CA ASN A 103 -2.73 35.59 -5.34
C ASN A 103 -1.45 36.13 -4.66
N ASN A 104 -0.35 35.38 -4.76
CA ASN A 104 0.95 35.67 -4.14
C ASN A 104 0.98 35.74 -2.60
N LYS A 105 -0.05 35.25 -1.90
CA LYS A 105 0.01 35.03 -0.46
C LYS A 105 0.32 33.57 -0.16
N PHE A 106 1.18 33.33 0.82
CA PHE A 106 1.50 32.00 1.32
C PHE A 106 1.05 31.88 2.77
N LYS A 107 0.72 30.66 3.18
CA LYS A 107 0.45 30.25 4.56
C LYS A 107 1.35 29.09 4.95
N ALA A 108 1.56 28.89 6.25
CA ALA A 108 2.17 27.65 6.72
C ALA A 108 1.19 26.48 6.52
N GLY A 109 1.69 25.39 5.92
CA GLY A 109 0.91 24.18 5.68
C GLY A 109 1.81 22.95 5.60
N LEU A 110 1.25 21.81 5.22
CA LEU A 110 2.00 20.57 5.04
C LEU A 110 2.51 20.42 3.61
N LYS A 111 3.72 19.88 3.48
CA LYS A 111 4.20 19.37 2.20
C LYS A 111 3.51 18.05 1.92
N LYS A 112 2.64 18.05 0.90
CA LYS A 112 1.71 16.93 0.61
C LYS A 112 2.45 15.62 0.35
N ASP A 113 3.54 15.65 -0.40
CA ASP A 113 4.30 14.46 -0.78
C ASP A 113 5.04 13.85 0.42
N GLU A 114 5.78 14.65 1.18
CA GLU A 114 6.51 14.20 2.36
C GLU A 114 5.56 13.73 3.47
N THR A 115 4.41 14.38 3.62
CA THR A 115 3.39 13.97 4.59
C THR A 115 2.75 12.65 4.18
N SER A 116 2.43 12.48 2.89
CA SER A 116 1.89 11.23 2.36
C SER A 116 2.85 10.07 2.56
N ALA A 117 4.14 10.28 2.29
CA ALA A 117 5.19 9.29 2.53
C ALA A 117 5.30 8.95 4.02
N TYR A 118 5.34 9.95 4.90
CA TYR A 118 5.39 9.73 6.34
C TYR A 118 4.20 8.92 6.85
N LEU A 119 2.97 9.23 6.41
CA LEU A 119 1.77 8.50 6.81
C LEU A 119 1.82 7.06 6.31
N ASN A 120 2.23 6.84 5.06
CA ASN A 120 2.37 5.49 4.52
C ASN A 120 3.37 4.65 5.34
N ASP A 121 4.55 5.20 5.61
CA ASP A 121 5.64 4.45 6.26
C ASP A 121 5.35 4.14 7.73
N ASN A 122 4.57 4.99 8.41
CA ASN A 122 4.31 4.85 9.85
C ASN A 122 2.93 4.24 10.18
N LEU A 123 1.95 4.34 9.28
CA LEU A 123 0.58 3.90 9.56
C LEU A 123 0.13 2.72 8.71
N SER A 124 0.59 2.55 7.47
CA SER A 124 0.05 1.51 6.57
C SER A 124 0.18 0.10 7.18
N GLU A 125 1.30 -0.24 7.83
CA GLU A 125 1.43 -1.54 8.50
C GLU A 125 0.52 -1.65 9.73
N LEU A 126 0.22 -0.54 10.41
CA LEU A 126 -0.63 -0.53 11.59
C LEU A 126 -2.12 -0.57 11.26
N THR A 127 -2.51 -0.14 10.06
CA THR A 127 -3.92 0.01 9.66
C THR A 127 -4.33 -0.99 8.59
N ASN A 128 -3.49 -1.31 7.62
CA ASN A 128 -3.93 -2.06 6.44
C ASN A 128 -4.21 -3.52 6.81
N VAL A 129 -5.32 -4.02 6.30
CA VAL A 129 -5.76 -5.41 6.41
C VAL A 129 -6.26 -5.83 5.04
N GLU A 130 -5.62 -6.85 4.46
CA GLU A 130 -6.07 -7.42 3.19
C GLU A 130 -7.46 -8.07 3.37
N PRO A 131 -8.37 -7.93 2.41
CA PRO A 131 -9.63 -8.67 2.42
C PRO A 131 -9.36 -10.17 2.39
N THR A 132 -10.24 -10.95 3.02
CA THR A 132 -10.21 -12.41 2.91
C THR A 132 -11.36 -12.85 2.03
N GLU A 133 -11.01 -13.46 0.90
CA GLU A 133 -11.97 -13.97 -0.07
C GLU A 133 -12.82 -15.11 0.52
N ALA A 134 -14.07 -15.20 0.06
CA ALA A 134 -14.93 -16.32 0.39
C ALA A 134 -14.33 -17.63 -0.15
N LYS A 135 -14.20 -18.64 0.72
CA LYS A 135 -13.72 -19.98 0.33
C LYS A 135 -14.86 -21.00 0.31
N PHE A 136 -14.73 -21.97 -0.60
CA PHE A 136 -15.60 -23.13 -0.71
C PHE A 136 -15.33 -24.14 0.41
N GLU A 137 -16.36 -24.66 1.05
CA GLU A 137 -16.31 -25.87 1.85
C GLU A 137 -16.89 -27.04 1.04
N ILE A 138 -16.15 -28.15 1.01
CA ILE A 138 -16.54 -29.36 0.26
C ILE A 138 -16.87 -30.45 1.27
N GLU A 139 -18.15 -30.81 1.35
CA GLU A 139 -18.59 -32.00 2.09
C GLU A 139 -19.06 -33.07 1.11
N ASN A 140 -18.58 -34.31 1.30
CA ASN A 140 -18.94 -35.46 0.47
C ASN A 140 -18.73 -35.25 -1.04
N GLY A 141 -17.70 -34.48 -1.42
CA GLY A 141 -17.38 -34.19 -2.82
C GLY A 141 -18.31 -33.17 -3.50
N LYS A 142 -19.20 -32.52 -2.73
CA LYS A 142 -20.05 -31.42 -3.18
C LYS A 142 -19.73 -30.15 -2.40
N VAL A 143 -19.81 -29.02 -3.08
CA VAL A 143 -19.71 -27.70 -2.45
C VAL A 143 -20.97 -27.48 -1.62
N THR A 144 -20.83 -27.29 -0.31
CA THR A 144 -21.98 -27.19 0.61
C THR A 144 -22.15 -25.80 1.21
N GLU A 145 -21.08 -25.14 1.63
CA GLU A 145 -21.16 -23.81 2.24
C GLU A 145 -19.92 -22.96 1.98
N PHE A 146 -20.08 -21.64 2.01
CA PHE A 146 -19.02 -20.68 1.80
C PHE A 146 -18.58 -20.09 3.13
N SER A 147 -17.28 -20.14 3.42
CA SER A 147 -16.73 -19.27 4.45
C SER A 147 -16.94 -17.82 4.03
N ALA A 148 -17.54 -17.03 4.93
CA ALA A 148 -17.92 -15.67 4.59
C ALA A 148 -16.71 -14.79 4.28
N SER A 149 -16.75 -14.08 3.15
CA SER A 149 -15.77 -13.06 2.81
C SER A 149 -15.65 -12.04 3.94
N LYS A 150 -14.43 -11.68 4.34
CA LYS A 150 -14.19 -10.61 5.30
C LYS A 150 -13.64 -9.41 4.56
N LYS A 151 -14.28 -8.25 4.77
CA LYS A 151 -13.79 -6.97 4.25
C LYS A 151 -12.39 -6.70 4.81
N GLY A 152 -11.53 -6.17 3.95
CA GLY A 152 -10.26 -5.58 4.32
C GLY A 152 -10.42 -4.09 4.62
N GLN A 153 -9.31 -3.42 4.84
CA GLN A 153 -9.27 -1.97 5.01
C GLN A 153 -7.92 -1.40 4.56
N THR A 154 -7.92 -0.15 4.12
CA THR A 154 -6.69 0.58 3.77
C THR A 154 -6.72 2.00 4.31
N LEU A 155 -5.55 2.56 4.58
CA LEU A 155 -5.39 3.96 4.95
C LEU A 155 -5.71 4.87 3.77
N ASN A 156 -6.66 5.80 3.95
CA ASN A 156 -6.90 6.87 3.02
C ASN A 156 -5.92 8.02 3.29
N ILE A 157 -4.77 7.99 2.61
CA ILE A 157 -3.69 8.96 2.82
C ILE A 157 -4.16 10.37 2.49
N ALA A 158 -4.80 10.58 1.34
CA ALA A 158 -5.21 11.90 0.87
C ALA A 158 -6.19 12.58 1.85
N SER A 159 -7.23 11.85 2.29
CA SER A 159 -8.21 12.35 3.25
C SER A 159 -7.58 12.59 4.63
N THR A 160 -6.61 11.76 5.03
CA THR A 160 -5.90 11.95 6.30
C THR A 160 -4.97 13.17 6.26
N VAL A 161 -4.30 13.44 5.14
CA VAL A 161 -3.50 14.67 4.95
C VAL A 161 -4.40 15.89 5.04
N ALA A 162 -5.55 15.89 4.37
CA ALA A 162 -6.51 16.99 4.43
C ALA A 162 -7.00 17.25 5.86
N ALA A 163 -7.39 16.21 6.60
CA ALA A 163 -7.83 16.35 7.98
C ALA A 163 -6.72 16.88 8.92
N LEU A 164 -5.47 16.50 8.67
CA LEU A 164 -4.32 17.01 9.43
C LEU A 164 -4.04 18.48 9.10
N GLU A 165 -4.16 18.85 7.83
CA GLU A 165 -4.01 20.22 7.34
C GLU A 165 -5.05 21.16 7.97
N ASP A 166 -6.32 20.73 8.03
CA ASP A 166 -7.40 21.48 8.67
C ASP A 166 -7.10 21.78 10.15
N ILE A 167 -6.61 20.78 10.89
CA ILE A 167 -6.26 20.96 12.31
C ILE A 167 -5.05 21.87 12.49
N ILE A 168 -4.06 21.79 11.59
CA ILE A 168 -2.89 22.68 11.62
C ILE A 168 -3.31 24.14 11.38
N GLN A 169 -4.19 24.40 10.43
CA GLN A 169 -4.70 25.74 10.14
C GLN A 169 -5.59 26.27 11.29
N LEU A 170 -6.40 25.43 11.91
CA LEU A 170 -7.18 25.80 13.10
C LEU A 170 -6.28 26.06 14.33
N ALA A 171 -5.17 25.34 14.43
CA ALA A 171 -4.20 25.52 15.51
C ALA A 171 -3.48 26.87 15.43
N GLU A 172 -3.51 27.60 14.33
CA GLU A 172 -3.02 28.99 14.29
C GLU A 172 -3.90 29.93 15.14
N ASN A 173 -5.22 29.69 15.17
CA ASN A 173 -6.21 30.68 15.60
C ASN A 173 -6.91 30.37 16.93
N SER A 174 -6.65 29.22 17.58
CA SER A 174 -7.34 28.82 18.82
C SER A 174 -6.57 27.79 19.66
N THR A 175 -7.08 27.47 20.86
CA THR A 175 -6.76 26.26 21.65
C THR A 175 -7.27 24.99 20.98
N ALA A 176 -7.02 24.85 19.67
CA ALA A 176 -7.51 23.75 18.86
C ALA A 176 -6.85 22.44 19.31
N THR A 177 -7.62 21.37 19.28
CA THR A 177 -7.19 20.01 19.59
C THR A 177 -6.08 19.59 18.64
N THR A 178 -4.96 19.09 19.15
CA THR A 178 -3.85 18.59 18.33
C THR A 178 -4.04 17.14 17.89
N SER A 179 -5.28 16.62 17.95
CA SER A 179 -5.59 15.24 17.61
C SER A 179 -6.49 15.15 16.38
N VAL A 180 -6.11 14.31 15.43
CA VAL A 180 -6.86 14.01 14.21
C VAL A 180 -7.19 12.52 14.15
N GLN A 181 -8.40 12.19 13.73
CA GLN A 181 -8.74 10.80 13.37
C GLN A 181 -8.27 10.55 11.94
N ILE A 182 -7.52 9.48 11.74
CA ILE A 182 -7.12 9.06 10.39
C ILE A 182 -8.31 8.46 9.65
N VAL A 183 -8.30 8.55 8.33
CA VAL A 183 -9.39 8.07 7.48
C VAL A 183 -9.04 6.69 6.94
N ILE A 184 -9.96 5.74 7.09
CA ILE A 184 -9.80 4.36 6.64
C ILE A 184 -10.90 4.06 5.62
N ASP A 185 -10.52 3.51 4.48
CA ASP A 185 -11.45 3.02 3.47
C ASP A 185 -11.63 1.51 3.63
N GLU A 186 -12.87 1.04 3.49
CA GLU A 186 -13.17 -0.39 3.44
C GLU A 186 -12.73 -0.97 2.09
N LEU A 187 -12.00 -2.08 2.12
CA LEU A 187 -11.70 -2.87 0.94
C LEU A 187 -12.69 -4.03 0.87
N ALA A 188 -13.58 -3.99 -0.11
CA ALA A 188 -14.47 -5.10 -0.40
C ALA A 188 -13.65 -6.30 -0.90
N SER A 189 -14.10 -7.50 -0.53
CA SER A 189 -13.65 -8.74 -1.16
C SER A 189 -14.05 -8.72 -2.63
N GLU A 190 -13.20 -9.22 -3.52
CA GLU A 190 -13.58 -9.34 -4.94
C GLU A 190 -14.68 -10.39 -5.13
N ILE A 191 -14.72 -11.40 -4.26
CA ILE A 191 -15.67 -12.50 -4.28
C ILE A 191 -16.48 -12.48 -2.98
N THR A 192 -17.74 -12.08 -3.09
CA THR A 192 -18.71 -12.05 -1.98
C THR A 192 -19.59 -13.28 -1.99
N ASN A 193 -20.13 -13.68 -0.84
CA ASN A 193 -21.06 -14.81 -0.74
C ASN A 193 -22.23 -14.75 -1.74
N GLU A 194 -22.67 -13.55 -2.14
CA GLU A 194 -23.74 -13.35 -3.12
C GLU A 194 -23.30 -13.74 -4.53
N THR A 195 -22.09 -13.35 -4.94
CA THR A 195 -21.53 -13.67 -6.27
C THR A 195 -21.09 -15.13 -6.40
N VAL A 196 -20.86 -15.80 -5.28
CA VAL A 196 -20.21 -17.10 -5.26
C VAL A 196 -21.11 -18.22 -5.81
N ASN A 197 -22.42 -18.13 -5.59
CA ASN A 197 -23.39 -19.08 -6.15
C ASN A 197 -23.46 -19.03 -7.69
N ASP A 198 -23.01 -17.94 -8.30
CA ASP A 198 -23.03 -17.72 -9.75
C ASP A 198 -21.69 -18.02 -10.44
N LEU A 199 -20.69 -18.53 -9.71
CA LEU A 199 -19.36 -18.81 -10.27
C LEU A 199 -19.32 -20.01 -11.24
N GLY A 200 -20.44 -20.72 -11.42
CA GLY A 200 -20.56 -21.80 -12.40
C GLY A 200 -19.81 -23.08 -12.03
N ILE A 201 -19.37 -23.23 -10.77
CA ILE A 201 -18.73 -24.44 -10.26
C ILE A 201 -19.80 -25.52 -10.03
N LYS A 202 -19.74 -26.60 -10.81
CA LYS A 202 -20.78 -27.64 -10.85
C LYS A 202 -20.38 -28.94 -10.18
N GLU A 203 -19.14 -29.38 -10.39
CA GLU A 203 -18.68 -30.70 -9.98
C GLU A 203 -17.16 -30.78 -9.85
N LEU A 204 -16.68 -31.86 -9.22
CA LEU A 204 -15.28 -32.20 -9.13
C LEU A 204 -14.80 -32.78 -10.47
N ILE A 205 -13.82 -32.13 -11.10
CA ILE A 205 -13.28 -32.55 -12.41
C ILE A 205 -11.99 -33.38 -12.31
N GLY A 206 -11.33 -33.40 -11.15
CA GLY A 206 -10.12 -34.18 -10.92
C GLY A 206 -9.67 -34.10 -9.46
N SER A 207 -8.84 -35.06 -9.03
CA SER A 207 -8.34 -35.10 -7.65
C SER A 207 -6.93 -35.67 -7.56
N GLY A 208 -6.09 -35.06 -6.74
CA GLY A 208 -4.72 -35.48 -6.49
C GLY A 208 -4.58 -36.01 -5.06
N HIS A 209 -3.92 -37.15 -4.90
CA HIS A 209 -3.70 -37.75 -3.58
C HIS A 209 -2.20 -37.93 -3.31
N SER A 210 -1.80 -37.69 -2.06
CA SER A 210 -0.48 -38.03 -1.55
C SER A 210 -0.58 -38.53 -0.10
N ASN A 211 0.32 -39.43 0.29
CA ASN A 211 0.29 -40.04 1.62
C ASN A 211 1.44 -39.49 2.48
N PHE A 212 1.14 -39.09 3.71
CA PHE A 212 2.12 -38.64 4.71
C PHE A 212 2.00 -39.40 6.04
N ALA A 213 1.32 -40.54 6.06
CA ALA A 213 1.25 -41.42 7.22
C ALA A 213 2.66 -41.78 7.73
N GLY A 214 2.82 -41.85 9.04
CA GLY A 214 4.12 -42.12 9.68
C GLY A 214 5.09 -40.93 9.73
N SER A 215 4.74 -39.78 9.15
CA SER A 215 5.58 -38.58 9.22
C SER A 215 5.74 -38.06 10.64
N PRO A 216 6.83 -37.34 10.98
CA PRO A 216 6.98 -36.67 12.26
C PRO A 216 5.84 -35.69 12.57
N ALA A 217 5.62 -35.39 13.86
CA ALA A 217 4.51 -34.55 14.29
C ALA A 217 4.52 -33.15 13.67
N ASN A 218 5.68 -32.48 13.63
CA ASN A 218 5.83 -31.15 13.05
C ASN A 218 5.56 -31.17 11.53
N ARG A 219 6.09 -32.15 10.80
CA ARG A 219 5.76 -32.37 9.38
C ARG A 219 4.26 -32.49 9.14
N ARG A 220 3.55 -33.31 9.93
CA ARG A 220 2.08 -33.48 9.77
C ARG A 220 1.33 -32.18 10.08
N HIS A 221 1.76 -31.45 11.10
CA HIS A 221 1.20 -30.14 11.43
C HIS A 221 1.40 -29.14 10.28
N ASN A 222 2.61 -29.03 9.74
CA ASN A 222 2.91 -28.14 8.61
C ASN A 222 2.11 -28.49 7.35
N ILE A 223 1.95 -29.79 7.05
CA ILE A 223 1.10 -30.25 5.94
C ILE A 223 -0.35 -29.82 6.17
N ARG A 224 -0.88 -29.93 7.40
CA ARG A 224 -2.23 -29.46 7.72
C ARG A 224 -2.36 -27.95 7.55
N VAL A 225 -1.46 -27.15 8.14
CA VAL A 225 -1.47 -25.69 8.00
C VAL A 225 -1.40 -25.27 6.52
N GLY A 226 -0.51 -25.90 5.73
CA GLY A 226 -0.39 -25.62 4.30
C GLY A 226 -1.62 -26.06 3.50
N ALA A 227 -2.23 -27.20 3.84
CA ALA A 227 -3.47 -27.65 3.23
C ALA A 227 -4.62 -26.68 3.55
N ASP A 228 -4.75 -26.22 4.80
CA ASP A 228 -5.79 -25.26 5.22
C ASP A 228 -5.62 -23.90 4.50
N ALA A 229 -4.37 -23.48 4.26
CA ALA A 229 -4.07 -22.27 3.49
C ALA A 229 -4.56 -22.37 2.04
N VAL A 230 -4.30 -23.51 1.39
CA VAL A 230 -4.68 -23.78 -0.02
C VAL A 230 -6.15 -24.14 -0.18
N ASN A 231 -6.76 -24.78 0.83
CA ASN A 231 -8.13 -25.25 0.77
C ASN A 231 -9.10 -24.12 0.44
N GLY A 232 -10.03 -24.41 -0.48
CA GLY A 232 -11.06 -23.48 -0.92
C GLY A 232 -10.56 -22.26 -1.71
N THR A 233 -9.32 -22.27 -2.22
CA THR A 233 -8.81 -21.21 -3.10
C THR A 233 -9.59 -21.17 -4.42
N LEU A 234 -10.02 -19.98 -4.81
CA LEU A 234 -10.65 -19.71 -6.10
C LEU A 234 -9.62 -19.23 -7.10
N ILE A 235 -9.70 -19.74 -8.33
CA ILE A 235 -8.83 -19.37 -9.44
C ILE A 235 -9.74 -18.97 -10.60
N LYS A 236 -9.68 -17.71 -11.03
CA LYS A 236 -10.50 -17.22 -12.13
C LYS A 236 -10.01 -17.81 -13.47
N PRO A 237 -10.87 -17.89 -14.50
CA PRO A 237 -10.43 -18.28 -15.83
C PRO A 237 -9.27 -17.40 -16.33
N GLY A 238 -8.14 -18.02 -16.69
CA GLY A 238 -6.94 -17.32 -17.15
C GLY A 238 -6.05 -16.74 -16.04
N GLU A 239 -6.40 -16.90 -14.77
CA GLU A 239 -5.56 -16.47 -13.64
C GLU A 239 -4.40 -17.45 -13.40
N GLU A 240 -3.22 -16.92 -13.07
CA GLU A 240 -2.08 -17.73 -12.65
C GLU A 240 -2.18 -18.10 -11.17
N PHE A 241 -2.26 -19.40 -10.89
CA PHE A 241 -2.18 -19.90 -9.52
C PHE A 241 -0.73 -20.03 -9.05
N SER A 242 -0.40 -19.40 -7.91
CA SER A 242 0.91 -19.52 -7.27
C SER A 242 0.78 -20.14 -5.88
N LEU A 243 1.25 -21.39 -5.75
CA LEU A 243 1.21 -22.11 -4.48
C LEU A 243 1.97 -21.37 -3.36
N LEU A 244 3.12 -20.78 -3.67
CA LEU A 244 3.90 -20.04 -2.67
C LEU A 244 3.15 -18.78 -2.20
N LYS A 245 2.44 -18.10 -3.10
CA LYS A 245 1.60 -16.95 -2.74
C LYS A 245 0.46 -17.41 -1.83
N THR A 246 -0.21 -18.51 -2.16
CA THR A 246 -1.34 -19.04 -1.38
C THR A 246 -0.92 -19.59 0.00
N LEU A 247 0.26 -20.19 0.12
CA LEU A 247 0.79 -20.67 1.41
C LEU A 247 1.15 -19.55 2.39
N GLY A 248 1.33 -18.31 1.88
CA GLY A 248 1.73 -17.15 2.66
C GLY A 248 3.19 -17.19 3.13
N LYS A 249 3.52 -16.38 4.13
CA LYS A 249 4.83 -16.44 4.79
C LYS A 249 5.00 -17.82 5.43
N ILE A 250 6.21 -18.39 5.37
CA ILE A 250 6.49 -19.71 5.94
C ILE A 250 7.32 -19.52 7.20
N ASP A 251 6.67 -19.10 8.28
CA ASP A 251 7.30 -18.86 9.57
C ASP A 251 6.35 -19.15 10.75
N ALA A 252 6.82 -18.88 11.97
CA ALA A 252 6.04 -19.07 13.19
C ALA A 252 4.77 -18.18 13.26
N SER A 253 4.77 -17.00 12.63
CA SER A 253 3.62 -16.07 12.66
C SER A 253 2.41 -16.65 11.92
N THR A 254 2.67 -17.49 10.94
CA THR A 254 1.67 -18.24 10.16
C THR A 254 1.39 -19.65 10.72
N GLY A 255 1.97 -20.00 11.87
CA GLY A 255 1.70 -21.27 12.54
C GLY A 255 2.48 -22.48 12.03
N TYR A 256 3.45 -22.28 11.13
CA TYR A 256 4.37 -23.35 10.74
C TYR A 256 5.37 -23.64 11.87
N LEU A 257 5.82 -24.88 11.94
CA LEU A 257 6.79 -25.38 12.90
C LEU A 257 8.11 -25.75 12.21
N PRO A 258 9.26 -25.66 12.90
CA PRO A 258 10.54 -26.14 12.38
C PRO A 258 10.49 -27.65 12.12
N GLU A 259 10.91 -28.05 10.94
CA GLU A 259 11.01 -29.44 10.50
C GLU A 259 12.13 -29.56 9.45
N LEU A 260 12.64 -30.78 9.25
CA LEU A 260 13.73 -31.03 8.32
C LEU A 260 13.36 -30.62 6.87
N VAL A 261 14.14 -29.70 6.31
CA VAL A 261 14.12 -29.33 4.89
C VAL A 261 15.47 -29.63 4.24
N ILE A 262 15.46 -29.85 2.93
CA ILE A 262 16.67 -30.02 2.14
C ILE A 262 17.08 -28.64 1.61
N LYS A 263 18.25 -28.15 2.01
CA LYS A 263 18.82 -26.87 1.56
C LYS A 263 20.20 -27.11 0.97
N GLY A 264 20.28 -27.06 -0.35
CA GLY A 264 21.47 -27.53 -1.08
C GLY A 264 21.74 -29.00 -0.77
N ASN A 265 22.92 -29.30 -0.21
CA ASN A 265 23.35 -30.66 0.12
C ASN A 265 23.16 -31.05 1.61
N LYS A 266 22.35 -30.30 2.36
CA LYS A 266 22.17 -30.52 3.81
C LYS A 266 20.70 -30.59 4.18
N THR A 267 20.42 -31.37 5.23
CA THR A 267 19.11 -31.40 5.88
C THR A 267 19.19 -30.58 7.16
N ILE A 268 18.45 -29.48 7.22
CA ILE A 268 18.43 -28.58 8.39
C ILE A 268 16.98 -28.34 8.83
N PRO A 269 16.71 -28.12 10.13
CA PRO A 269 15.39 -27.66 10.56
C PRO A 269 15.09 -26.26 10.04
N GLU A 270 14.00 -26.10 9.31
CA GLU A 270 13.46 -24.81 8.87
C GLU A 270 11.93 -24.85 8.98
N TYR A 271 11.28 -23.68 9.04
CA TYR A 271 9.82 -23.63 9.09
C TYR A 271 9.21 -24.19 7.81
N GLY A 272 8.12 -24.95 7.94
CA GLY A 272 7.37 -25.47 6.79
C GLY A 272 7.95 -26.74 6.15
N GLY A 273 8.83 -27.48 6.84
CA GLY A 273 9.23 -28.81 6.38
C GLY A 273 7.99 -29.70 6.15
N GLY A 274 7.89 -30.27 4.94
CA GLY A 274 6.73 -31.03 4.45
C GLY A 274 5.93 -30.36 3.33
N LEU A 275 6.07 -29.05 3.11
CA LEU A 275 5.24 -28.30 2.15
C LEU A 275 5.43 -28.70 0.68
N CYS A 276 6.57 -29.26 0.28
CA CYS A 276 6.76 -29.82 -1.07
C CYS A 276 5.72 -30.93 -1.39
N GLN A 277 5.19 -31.60 -0.36
CA GLN A 277 4.13 -32.59 -0.54
C GLN A 277 2.79 -31.94 -0.91
N ILE A 278 2.50 -30.73 -0.42
CA ILE A 278 1.34 -29.95 -0.87
C ILE A 278 1.51 -29.64 -2.35
N GLY A 279 2.69 -29.19 -2.77
CA GLY A 279 2.99 -28.96 -4.19
C GLY A 279 2.78 -30.19 -5.06
N THR A 280 3.23 -31.36 -4.61
CA THR A 280 2.98 -32.63 -5.31
C THR A 280 1.49 -32.95 -5.42
N THR A 281 0.73 -32.70 -4.35
CA THR A 281 -0.71 -33.01 -4.30
C THR A 281 -1.50 -32.09 -5.23
N VAL A 282 -1.21 -30.78 -5.20
CA VAL A 282 -1.80 -29.78 -6.09
C VAL A 282 -1.45 -30.08 -7.54
N PHE A 283 -0.18 -30.34 -7.85
CA PHE A 283 0.25 -30.69 -9.20
C PHE A 283 -0.50 -31.91 -9.77
N ARG A 284 -0.65 -32.97 -8.97
CA ARG A 284 -1.43 -34.16 -9.35
C ARG A 284 -2.90 -33.82 -9.58
N GLY A 285 -3.51 -33.04 -8.69
CA GLY A 285 -4.90 -32.61 -8.83
C GLY A 285 -5.14 -31.79 -10.10
N SER A 286 -4.24 -30.84 -10.40
CA SER A 286 -4.31 -30.03 -11.62
C SER A 286 -4.14 -30.86 -12.89
N THR A 287 -3.21 -31.83 -12.88
CA THR A 287 -2.98 -32.73 -14.02
C THR A 287 -4.21 -33.61 -14.29
N GLU A 288 -4.75 -34.25 -13.24
CA GLU A 288 -5.95 -35.10 -13.35
C GLU A 288 -7.20 -34.29 -13.76
N SER A 289 -7.22 -32.99 -13.48
CA SER A 289 -8.29 -32.07 -13.89
C SER A 289 -8.12 -31.52 -15.31
N GLY A 290 -7.01 -31.84 -16.00
CA GLY A 290 -6.72 -31.33 -17.35
C GLY A 290 -6.37 -29.84 -17.41
N LEU A 291 -5.87 -29.26 -16.32
CA LEU A 291 -5.54 -27.84 -16.18
C LEU A 291 -4.06 -27.51 -16.47
N LEU A 292 -3.23 -28.52 -16.77
CA LEU A 292 -1.80 -28.43 -17.06
C LEU A 292 -1.47 -29.07 -18.41
#